data_AF-A0A0C2ZG83-F1
#
_entry.id   AF-A0A0C2ZG83-F1
#
_cell.length_a   1.000
_cell.length_b   1.000
_cell.length_c   1.000
_cell.angle_alpha   90.00
_cell.angle_beta   90.00
_cell.angle_gamma   90.00
#
_symmetry.space_group_name_H-M   'P 1'
#
loop_
_entity.id
_entity.type
_entity.pdbx_description
1 polymer ?
#
loop_
_entity_poly.entity_id
_entity_poly.type
_entity_poly.pdbx_seq_one_letter_code
_entity_poly.pdbx_strand_id
1 'polypeptide(L)'
;IASPFWIGLPLCCIHSSITVDVLHQLYQGIIKYLLTWCSSLMSESELDQRLQTLSQCFGIHHFKHGWSKLSQISGNEWKQMVRVLLGCLVGKVPNDVLTCYRVLLDFLHLTQYPSHNDDSLGYMEEALSLFHDHKHIFVTLGIRDHFNIPKFHSLLHYVECIKLYGTTDNYNTEAFEHLHIDLAK
;
A
#
# COMPACT_ATOMS: atom_id res chain seq x y z
N ILE A 1 -19.13 7.06 29.79
CA ILE A 1 -18.18 6.15 29.11
C ILE A 1 -18.62 4.74 29.46
N ALA A 2 -18.96 3.91 28.47
CA ALA A 2 -19.37 2.52 28.72
C ALA A 2 -18.15 1.68 29.13
N SER A 3 -18.32 0.75 30.08
CA SER A 3 -17.26 -0.20 30.43
C SER A 3 -16.99 -1.14 29.26
N PRO A 4 -15.74 -1.22 28.74
CA PRO A 4 -15.43 -2.12 27.63
C PRO A 4 -15.60 -3.58 28.05
N PHE A 5 -16.12 -4.43 27.16
CA PHE A 5 -16.43 -5.83 27.48
C PHE A 5 -15.18 -6.65 27.89
N TRP A 6 -13.98 -6.24 27.46
CA TRP A 6 -12.72 -6.90 27.74
C TRP A 6 -12.12 -6.56 29.12
N ILE A 7 -12.75 -5.70 29.92
CA ILE A 7 -12.22 -5.28 31.25
C ILE A 7 -12.02 -6.47 32.22
N GLY A 8 -12.79 -7.54 32.06
CA GLY A 8 -12.69 -8.77 32.87
C GLY A 8 -11.70 -9.80 32.34
N LEU A 9 -10.92 -9.49 31.31
CA LEU A 9 -9.97 -10.40 30.67
C LEU A 9 -8.52 -9.99 31.00
N PRO A 10 -8.01 -10.26 32.22
CA PRO A 10 -6.73 -9.71 32.70
C PRO A 10 -5.50 -10.24 31.93
N LEU A 11 -5.65 -11.35 31.20
CA LEU A 11 -4.60 -11.96 30.39
C LEU A 11 -4.74 -11.65 28.89
N CYS A 12 -5.75 -10.88 28.49
CA CYS A 12 -5.99 -10.52 27.09
C CYS A 12 -5.49 -9.11 26.81
N CYS A 13 -4.43 -8.99 26.01
CA CYS A 13 -4.08 -7.72 25.40
C CYS A 13 -4.94 -7.52 24.14
N ILE A 14 -6.03 -6.76 24.28
CA ILE A 14 -6.96 -6.52 23.15
C ILE A 14 -6.26 -5.88 21.94
N HIS A 15 -5.19 -5.11 22.16
CA HIS A 15 -4.39 -4.50 21.11
C HIS A 15 -3.67 -5.54 20.25
N SER A 16 -3.28 -6.67 20.85
CA SER A 16 -2.69 -7.79 20.12
C SER A 16 -3.72 -8.53 19.28
N SER A 17 -5.02 -8.44 19.59
CA SER A 17 -6.09 -9.09 18.82
C SER A 17 -6.39 -8.40 17.48
N ILE A 18 -5.77 -7.25 17.19
CA ILE A 18 -5.95 -6.51 15.95
C ILE A 18 -4.74 -6.77 15.06
N THR A 19 -4.95 -7.46 13.94
CA THR A 19 -3.91 -7.73 12.95
C THR A 19 -3.86 -6.63 11.87
N VAL A 20 -2.75 -6.59 11.15
CA VAL A 20 -2.62 -5.77 9.94
C VAL A 20 -3.42 -6.36 8.79
N ASP A 21 -3.79 -5.53 7.81
CA ASP A 21 -4.64 -5.94 6.69
C ASP A 21 -4.14 -5.37 5.36
N VAL A 22 -3.67 -6.25 4.49
CA VAL A 22 -3.05 -5.87 3.20
C VAL A 22 -4.05 -5.12 2.32
N LEU A 23 -5.29 -5.59 2.25
CA LEU A 23 -6.29 -5.01 1.36
C LEU A 23 -6.68 -3.57 1.77
N HIS A 24 -7.10 -3.37 3.01
CA HIS A 24 -7.63 -2.10 3.49
C HIS A 24 -6.55 -1.08 3.85
N GLN A 25 -5.41 -1.56 4.37
CA GLN A 25 -4.32 -0.68 4.83
C GLN A 25 -3.34 -0.38 3.70
N LEU A 26 -2.89 -1.38 2.93
CA LEU A 26 -1.93 -1.15 1.85
C LEU A 26 -2.61 -0.75 0.55
N TYR A 27 -3.46 -1.60 -0.04
CA TYR A 27 -4.08 -1.30 -1.33
C TYR A 27 -5.07 -0.12 -1.26
N GLN A 28 -6.11 -0.22 -0.42
CA GLN A 28 -7.10 0.85 -0.27
C GLN A 28 -6.62 2.01 0.62
N GLY A 29 -5.40 1.91 1.15
CA GLY A 29 -4.78 2.95 1.97
C GLY A 29 -3.58 3.56 1.29
N ILE A 30 -2.40 2.98 1.53
CA ILE A 30 -1.12 3.50 1.05
C ILE A 30 -1.14 3.71 -0.48
N ILE A 31 -1.47 2.69 -1.25
CA ILE A 31 -1.46 2.77 -2.73
C ILE A 31 -2.48 3.79 -3.22
N LYS A 32 -3.66 3.85 -2.61
CA LYS A 32 -4.65 4.87 -2.93
C LYS A 32 -4.12 6.29 -2.68
N TYR A 33 -3.41 6.53 -1.58
CA TYR A 33 -2.74 7.81 -1.33
C TYR A 33 -1.68 8.10 -2.39
N LEU A 34 -0.81 7.14 -2.70
CA LEU A 34 0.22 7.29 -3.73
C LEU A 34 -0.38 7.67 -5.09
N LEU A 35 -1.45 7.02 -5.54
CA LEU A 35 -2.10 7.42 -6.79
C LEU A 35 -2.77 8.80 -6.70
N THR A 36 -3.38 9.13 -5.56
CA THR A 36 -4.00 10.45 -5.36
C THR A 36 -2.95 11.56 -5.43
N TRP A 37 -1.76 11.33 -4.87
CA TRP A 37 -0.66 12.30 -4.89
C TRP A 37 -0.04 12.46 -6.27
N CYS A 38 -0.20 11.51 -7.19
CA CYS A 38 0.26 11.66 -8.57
C CYS A 38 -0.36 12.90 -9.24
N SER A 39 -1.62 13.23 -8.94
CA SER A 39 -2.29 14.42 -9.49
C SER A 39 -1.63 15.74 -9.07
N SER A 40 -0.88 15.76 -7.96
CA SER A 40 -0.09 16.91 -7.53
C SER A 40 1.33 16.90 -8.10
N LEU A 41 1.79 15.77 -8.62
CA LEU A 41 3.14 15.57 -9.17
C LEU A 41 3.17 15.72 -10.69
N MET A 42 2.07 15.41 -11.38
CA MET A 42 1.89 15.56 -12.82
C MET A 42 0.42 15.67 -13.19
N SER A 43 0.14 16.15 -14.40
CA SER A 43 -1.23 16.14 -14.93
C SER A 43 -1.72 14.72 -15.24
N GLU A 44 -3.03 14.53 -15.24
CA GLU A 44 -3.65 13.26 -15.64
C GLU A 44 -3.24 12.85 -17.07
N SER A 45 -3.17 13.83 -17.98
CA SER A 45 -2.71 13.60 -19.36
C SER A 45 -1.28 13.08 -19.44
N GLU A 46 -0.38 13.57 -18.58
CA GLU A 46 1.01 13.11 -18.52
C GLU A 46 1.08 11.67 -17.99
N LEU A 47 0.34 11.37 -16.91
CA LEU A 47 0.27 10.01 -16.36
C LEU A 47 -0.27 9.03 -17.40
N ASP A 48 -1.36 9.38 -18.08
CA ASP A 48 -1.97 8.56 -19.12
C ASP A 48 -1.04 8.34 -20.30
N GLN A 49 -0.35 9.39 -20.76
CA GLN A 49 0.63 9.28 -21.84
C GLN A 49 1.75 8.33 -21.44
N ARG A 50 2.30 8.47 -20.22
CA ARG A 50 3.36 7.58 -19.73
C ARG A 50 2.90 6.13 -19.68
N LEU A 51 1.71 5.87 -19.14
CA LEU A 51 1.11 4.53 -19.11
C LEU A 51 0.95 3.92 -20.51
N GLN A 52 0.53 4.73 -21.49
CA GLN A 52 0.38 4.30 -22.88
C GLN A 52 1.72 4.04 -23.58
N THR A 53 2.78 4.72 -23.18
CA THR A 53 4.13 4.55 -23.77
C THR A 53 4.93 3.40 -23.17
N LEU A 54 4.50 2.82 -22.04
CA LEU A 54 5.17 1.67 -21.46
C LEU A 54 5.18 0.50 -22.44
N SER A 55 6.35 -0.13 -22.58
CA SER A 55 6.50 -1.33 -23.40
C SER A 55 5.56 -2.43 -22.91
N GLN A 56 4.94 -3.13 -23.85
CA GLN A 56 4.14 -4.30 -23.50
C GLN A 56 5.04 -5.40 -22.95
N CYS A 57 4.73 -5.87 -21.75
CA CYS A 57 5.45 -6.94 -21.08
C CYS A 57 4.47 -8.06 -20.72
N PHE A 58 4.95 -9.30 -20.77
CA PHE A 58 4.13 -10.45 -20.40
C PHE A 58 3.69 -10.35 -18.92
N GLY A 59 2.41 -10.56 -18.66
CA GLY A 59 1.84 -10.51 -17.31
C GLY A 59 1.60 -9.12 -16.73
N ILE A 60 1.80 -8.05 -17.51
CA ILE A 60 1.49 -6.67 -17.14
C ILE A 60 0.36 -6.14 -18.03
N HIS A 61 -0.67 -5.55 -17.41
CA HIS A 61 -1.76 -4.92 -18.15
C HIS A 61 -1.28 -3.64 -18.83
N HIS A 62 -1.59 -3.52 -20.13
CA HIS A 62 -1.30 -2.32 -20.89
C HIS A 62 -2.51 -1.37 -20.87
N PHE A 63 -2.37 -0.23 -20.18
CA PHE A 63 -3.40 0.80 -20.05
C PHE A 63 -3.53 1.65 -21.32
N LYS A 64 -4.03 1.05 -22.41
CA LYS A 64 -4.15 1.66 -23.75
C LYS A 64 -4.91 3.00 -23.75
N HIS A 65 -5.87 3.17 -22.83
CA HIS A 65 -6.69 4.37 -22.72
C HIS A 65 -6.32 5.27 -21.54
N GLY A 66 -5.19 4.98 -20.88
CA GLY A 66 -4.79 5.66 -19.65
C GLY A 66 -5.52 5.14 -18.41
N TRP A 67 -5.21 5.76 -17.27
CA TRP A 67 -5.84 5.52 -15.97
C TRP A 67 -7.07 6.41 -15.76
N SER A 68 -7.02 7.68 -16.22
CA SER A 68 -8.05 8.69 -15.94
C SER A 68 -9.46 8.30 -16.42
N LYS A 69 -9.55 7.46 -17.45
CA LYS A 69 -10.81 7.05 -18.08
C LYS A 69 -11.48 5.85 -17.39
N LEU A 70 -10.82 5.24 -16.41
CA LEU A 70 -11.37 4.08 -15.70
C LEU A 70 -12.44 4.53 -14.70
N SER A 71 -13.66 4.02 -14.88
CA SER A 71 -14.74 4.11 -13.90
C SER A 71 -14.85 2.78 -13.16
N GLN A 72 -15.08 2.79 -11.84
CA GLN A 72 -15.25 1.58 -11.01
C GLN A 72 -14.02 0.66 -11.03
N ILE A 73 -12.88 1.17 -10.58
CA ILE A 73 -11.59 0.49 -10.58
C ILE A 73 -11.64 -0.77 -9.69
N SER A 74 -11.45 -1.93 -10.31
CA SER A 74 -11.39 -3.24 -9.69
C SER A 74 -10.08 -3.49 -8.94
N GLY A 75 -10.08 -4.44 -8.00
CA GLY A 75 -8.87 -4.84 -7.28
C GLY A 75 -7.75 -5.33 -8.20
N ASN A 76 -8.08 -5.99 -9.31
CA ASN A 76 -7.08 -6.42 -10.29
C ASN A 76 -6.45 -5.22 -11.02
N GLU A 77 -7.23 -4.21 -11.40
CA GLU A 77 -6.69 -2.98 -12.02
C GLU A 77 -5.77 -2.24 -11.06
N TRP A 78 -6.11 -2.16 -9.77
CA TRP A 78 -5.20 -1.65 -8.74
C TRP A 78 -3.88 -2.43 -8.70
N LYS A 79 -3.94 -3.76 -8.64
CA LYS A 79 -2.75 -4.63 -8.64
C LYS A 79 -1.89 -4.42 -9.90
N GLN A 80 -2.50 -4.21 -11.06
CA GLN A 80 -1.76 -3.93 -12.30
C GLN A 80 -1.13 -2.53 -12.30
N MET A 81 -1.83 -1.53 -11.79
CA MET A 81 -1.32 -0.16 -11.70
C MET A 81 -0.09 -0.07 -10.79
N VAL A 82 -0.13 -0.74 -9.63
CA VAL A 82 1.01 -0.84 -8.69
C VAL A 82 2.29 -1.31 -9.37
N ARG A 83 2.19 -2.28 -10.30
CA ARG A 83 3.35 -2.85 -11.02
C ARG A 83 4.03 -1.87 -11.97
N VAL A 84 3.28 -0.88 -12.49
CA VAL A 84 3.77 0.04 -13.52
C VAL A 84 3.99 1.46 -13.00
N LEU A 85 3.38 1.81 -11.87
CA LEU A 85 3.36 3.15 -11.30
C LEU A 85 4.76 3.76 -11.17
N LEU A 86 5.73 3.01 -10.64
CA LEU A 86 7.08 3.53 -10.44
C LEU A 86 7.71 3.96 -11.77
N GLY A 87 7.53 3.17 -12.83
CA GLY A 87 8.02 3.49 -14.17
C GLY A 87 7.42 4.79 -14.72
N CYS A 88 6.15 5.07 -14.41
CA CYS A 88 5.50 6.33 -14.76
C CYS A 88 6.05 7.55 -14.00
N LEU A 89 6.77 7.37 -12.89
CA LEU A 89 7.32 8.49 -12.11
C LEU A 89 8.76 8.84 -12.48
N VAL A 90 9.51 7.89 -13.04
CA VAL A 90 10.92 8.07 -13.39
C VAL A 90 11.10 9.30 -14.29
N GLY A 91 12.05 10.17 -13.92
CA GLY A 91 12.37 11.39 -14.67
C GLY A 91 11.30 12.49 -14.61
N LYS A 92 10.19 12.31 -13.88
CA LYS A 92 9.16 13.35 -13.70
C LYS A 92 9.17 14.00 -12.32
N VAL A 93 9.50 13.22 -11.30
CA VAL A 93 9.41 13.63 -9.90
C VAL A 93 10.81 13.73 -9.28
N PRO A 94 10.98 14.49 -8.18
CA PRO A 94 12.22 14.49 -7.41
C PRO A 94 12.60 13.08 -6.96
N ASN A 95 13.91 12.81 -6.85
CA ASN A 95 14.41 11.50 -6.45
C ASN A 95 13.85 11.04 -5.09
N ASP A 96 13.68 11.96 -4.13
CA ASP A 96 13.12 11.62 -2.81
C ASP A 96 11.67 11.13 -2.90
N VAL A 97 10.86 11.70 -3.81
CA VAL A 97 9.51 11.21 -4.09
C VAL A 97 9.59 9.83 -4.70
N LEU A 98 10.47 9.63 -5.69
CA LEU A 98 10.65 8.33 -6.35
C LEU A 98 11.08 7.25 -5.34
N THR A 99 12.00 7.58 -4.42
CA THR A 99 12.41 6.72 -3.31
C THR A 99 11.23 6.34 -2.45
N CYS A 100 10.40 7.32 -2.01
CA CYS A 100 9.23 7.04 -1.20
C CYS A 100 8.23 6.09 -1.87
N TYR A 101 7.94 6.28 -3.16
CA TYR A 101 7.06 5.37 -3.90
C TYR A 101 7.67 3.98 -4.00
N ARG A 102 8.96 3.89 -4.38
CA ARG A 102 9.65 2.61 -4.50
C ARG A 102 9.59 1.82 -3.20
N VAL A 103 10.00 2.40 -2.07
CA VAL A 103 10.08 1.66 -0.81
C VAL A 103 8.72 1.20 -0.30
N LEU A 104 7.65 1.97 -0.55
CA LEU A 104 6.29 1.56 -0.17
C LEU A 104 5.75 0.44 -1.08
N LEU A 105 6.14 0.44 -2.36
CA LEU A 105 5.82 -0.65 -3.30
C LEU A 105 6.62 -1.91 -2.95
N ASP A 106 7.90 -1.77 -2.62
CA ASP A 106 8.77 -2.86 -2.14
C ASP A 106 8.21 -3.45 -0.83
N PHE A 107 7.79 -2.60 0.11
CA PHE A 107 7.13 -3.02 1.35
C PHE A 107 5.85 -3.81 1.06
N LEU A 108 4.96 -3.29 0.20
CA LEU A 108 3.76 -4.02 -0.23
C LEU A 108 4.12 -5.39 -0.84
N HIS A 109 5.16 -5.46 -1.65
CA HIS A 109 5.58 -6.73 -2.24
C HIS A 109 6.09 -7.72 -1.18
N LEU A 110 6.96 -7.26 -0.27
CA LEU A 110 7.52 -8.07 0.81
C LEU A 110 6.43 -8.60 1.75
N THR A 111 5.45 -7.76 2.15
CA THR A 111 4.36 -8.18 3.06
C THR A 111 3.51 -9.35 2.53
N GLN A 112 3.54 -9.60 1.21
CA GLN A 112 2.79 -10.65 0.54
C GLN A 112 3.63 -11.91 0.29
N TYR A 113 4.83 -12.00 0.85
CA TYR A 113 5.64 -13.21 0.72
C TYR A 113 4.96 -14.40 1.42
N PRO A 114 4.99 -15.59 0.81
CA PRO A 114 4.39 -16.80 1.39
C PRO A 114 5.23 -17.36 2.56
N SER A 115 6.42 -16.82 2.79
CA SER A 115 7.27 -17.14 3.93
C SER A 115 8.24 -16.00 4.20
N HIS A 116 8.67 -15.88 5.46
CA HIS A 116 9.62 -14.87 5.89
C HIS A 116 10.79 -15.49 6.65
N ASN A 117 11.96 -14.90 6.46
CA ASN A 117 13.14 -15.07 7.29
C ASN A 117 13.57 -13.71 7.87
N ASP A 118 14.58 -13.71 8.75
CA ASP A 118 15.09 -12.48 9.38
C ASP A 118 15.51 -11.42 8.35
N ASP A 119 16.11 -11.83 7.23
CA ASP A 119 16.50 -10.90 6.15
C ASP A 119 15.28 -10.20 5.52
N SER A 120 14.25 -10.96 5.15
CA SER A 120 13.03 -10.41 4.54
C SER A 120 12.29 -9.47 5.48
N LEU A 121 12.32 -9.74 6.78
CA LEU A 121 11.75 -8.85 7.81
C LEU A 121 12.62 -7.61 7.97
N GLY A 122 13.94 -7.75 7.93
CA GLY A 122 14.89 -6.64 7.92
C GLY A 122 14.68 -5.70 6.74
N TYR A 123 14.46 -6.23 5.53
CA TYR A 123 14.14 -5.41 4.35
C TYR A 123 12.84 -4.62 4.50
N MET A 124 11.83 -5.17 5.20
CA MET A 124 10.60 -4.44 5.49
C MET A 124 10.84 -3.27 6.45
N GLU A 125 11.62 -3.49 7.51
CA GLU A 125 12.00 -2.43 8.46
C GLU A 125 12.83 -1.33 7.78
N GLU A 126 13.81 -1.73 6.95
CA GLU A 126 14.64 -0.80 6.17
C GLU A 126 13.80 0.04 5.20
N ALA A 127 12.84 -0.58 4.50
CA ALA A 127 11.94 0.15 3.59
C ALA A 127 11.13 1.24 4.33
N LEU A 128 10.67 0.96 5.56
CA LEU A 128 9.96 1.95 6.38
C LEU A 128 10.88 3.04 6.92
N SER A 129 12.10 2.69 7.33
CA SER A 129 13.11 3.68 7.73
C SER A 129 13.41 4.65 6.58
N LEU A 130 13.70 4.10 5.40
CA LEU A 130 14.02 4.89 4.23
C LEU A 130 12.85 5.77 3.77
N PHE A 131 11.62 5.28 3.90
CA PHE A 131 10.42 6.10 3.71
C PHE A 131 10.38 7.27 4.70
N HIS A 132 10.64 7.01 5.99
CA HIS A 132 10.62 8.06 7.01
C HIS A 132 11.69 9.12 6.82
N ASP A 133 12.86 8.75 6.31
CA ASP A 133 13.94 9.68 6.00
C ASP A 133 13.57 10.63 4.85
N HIS A 134 12.78 10.17 3.88
CA HIS A 134 12.49 10.93 2.66
C HIS A 134 11.09 11.57 2.63
N LYS A 135 10.11 11.09 3.43
CA LYS A 135 8.70 11.52 3.34
C LYS A 135 8.45 13.01 3.53
N HIS A 136 9.39 13.75 4.14
CA HIS A 136 9.26 15.20 4.29
C HIS A 136 9.14 15.92 2.94
N ILE A 137 9.64 15.32 1.85
CA ILE A 137 9.50 15.89 0.51
C ILE A 137 8.03 16.19 0.13
N PHE A 138 7.08 15.37 0.58
CA PHE A 138 5.66 15.60 0.31
C PHE A 138 5.11 16.84 1.03
N VAL A 139 5.69 17.19 2.18
CA VAL A 139 5.36 18.43 2.91
C VAL A 139 6.00 19.63 2.20
N THR A 140 7.28 19.51 1.82
CA THR A 140 7.99 20.55 1.06
C THR A 140 7.28 20.89 -0.26
N LEU A 141 6.74 19.89 -0.96
CA LEU A 141 5.99 20.07 -2.21
C LEU A 141 4.54 20.51 -1.99
N GLY A 142 4.06 20.66 -0.74
CA GLY A 142 2.69 21.05 -0.44
C GLY A 142 1.64 19.99 -0.78
N ILE A 143 2.05 18.73 -0.99
CA ILE A 143 1.15 17.60 -1.29
C ILE A 143 0.40 17.18 -0.02
N ARG A 144 1.02 17.36 1.15
CA ARG A 144 0.48 17.01 2.47
C ARG A 144 0.98 17.96 3.55
N ASP A 145 0.14 18.24 4.54
CA ASP A 145 0.58 19.01 5.72
C ASP A 145 1.32 18.13 6.74
N HIS A 146 0.88 16.87 6.88
CA HIS A 146 1.48 15.91 7.82
C HIS A 146 1.20 14.44 7.45
N PHE A 147 1.93 13.55 8.11
CA PHE A 147 1.82 12.09 8.00
C PHE A 147 1.12 11.41 9.18
N ASN A 148 0.47 12.16 10.07
CA ASN A 148 -0.44 11.61 11.11
C ASN A 148 -1.69 10.98 10.46
N ILE A 149 -1.50 9.87 9.75
CA ILE A 149 -2.50 9.13 9.01
C ILE A 149 -2.47 7.70 9.59
N PRO A 150 -3.58 7.20 10.16
CA PRO A 150 -3.59 5.88 10.81
C PRO A 150 -3.06 4.75 9.93
N LYS A 151 -3.33 4.79 8.62
CA LYS A 151 -2.85 3.77 7.67
C LYS A 151 -1.33 3.79 7.44
N PHE A 152 -0.67 4.94 7.60
CA PHE A 152 0.79 4.99 7.57
C PHE A 152 1.40 4.54 8.89
N HIS A 153 0.73 4.82 10.02
CA HIS A 153 1.15 4.31 11.32
C HIS A 153 1.05 2.78 11.40
N SER A 154 0.01 2.18 10.79
CA SER A 154 -0.16 0.72 10.82
C SER A 154 0.97 -0.05 10.15
N LEU A 155 1.75 0.58 9.26
CA LEU A 155 2.91 -0.04 8.63
C LEU A 155 3.95 -0.54 9.65
N LEU A 156 4.10 0.17 10.76
CA LEU A 156 5.04 -0.18 11.83
C LEU A 156 4.72 -1.53 12.49
N HIS A 157 3.47 -2.00 12.38
CA HIS A 157 2.99 -3.20 13.07
C HIS A 157 3.05 -4.47 12.20
N TYR A 158 3.41 -4.36 10.92
CA TYR A 158 3.41 -5.52 10.02
C TYR A 158 4.44 -6.57 10.42
N VAL A 159 5.67 -6.16 10.72
CA VAL A 159 6.73 -7.11 11.09
C VAL A 159 6.40 -7.82 12.40
N GLU A 160 5.87 -7.10 13.38
CA GLU A 160 5.39 -7.69 14.63
C GLU A 160 4.24 -8.68 14.39
N CYS A 161 3.24 -8.29 13.59
CA CYS A 161 2.13 -9.18 13.24
C CYS A 161 2.61 -10.43 12.51
N ILE A 162 3.60 -10.32 11.61
CA ILE A 162 4.15 -11.49 10.92
C ILE A 162 4.86 -12.44 11.88
N LYS A 163 5.63 -11.89 12.83
CA LYS A 163 6.31 -12.69 13.87
C LYS A 163 5.32 -13.39 14.80
N LEU A 164 4.20 -12.76 15.14
CA LEU A 164 3.21 -13.30 16.08
C LEU A 164 2.19 -14.23 15.44
N TYR A 165 1.75 -13.92 14.22
CA TYR A 165 0.57 -14.54 13.59
C TYR A 165 0.88 -15.23 12.25
N GLY A 166 2.13 -15.20 11.81
CA GLY A 166 2.55 -15.74 10.52
C GLY A 166 2.28 -14.78 9.36
N THR A 167 2.42 -15.30 8.15
CA THR A 167 2.26 -14.54 6.89
C THR A 167 0.88 -13.90 6.77
N THR A 168 0.82 -12.79 6.03
CA THR A 168 -0.38 -11.93 6.01
C THR A 168 -1.61 -12.60 5.38
N ASP A 169 -1.43 -13.63 4.57
CA ASP A 169 -2.51 -14.44 4.00
C ASP A 169 -3.34 -15.19 5.06
N ASN A 170 -2.79 -15.43 6.26
CA ASN A 170 -3.52 -16.09 7.35
C ASN A 170 -4.66 -15.25 7.95
N TYR A 171 -4.63 -13.92 7.76
CA TYR A 171 -5.58 -13.00 8.40
C TYR A 171 -6.00 -11.81 7.52
N ASN A 172 -5.63 -11.79 6.24
CA ASN A 172 -6.05 -10.77 5.29
C ASN A 172 -7.56 -10.90 4.96
N THR A 173 -8.28 -9.78 4.92
CA THR A 173 -9.73 -9.80 4.72
C THR A 173 -10.15 -10.03 3.27
N GLU A 174 -9.23 -10.03 2.30
CA GLU A 174 -9.52 -10.26 0.87
C GLU A 174 -10.32 -11.57 0.65
N ALA A 175 -9.97 -12.64 1.38
CA ALA A 175 -10.69 -13.92 1.29
C ALA A 175 -12.16 -13.81 1.73
N PHE A 176 -12.46 -13.00 2.75
CA PHE A 176 -13.81 -12.79 3.24
C PHE A 176 -14.62 -11.86 2.33
N GLU A 177 -13.99 -10.85 1.71
CA GLU A 177 -14.66 -10.01 0.71
C GLU A 177 -15.08 -10.80 -0.53
N HIS A 178 -14.29 -11.78 -0.97
CA HIS A 178 -14.68 -12.70 -2.03
C HIS A 178 -15.95 -13.49 -1.68
N LEU A 179 -16.06 -13.99 -0.44
CA LEU A 179 -17.26 -14.67 0.03
C LEU A 179 -18.49 -13.75 0.08
N HIS A 180 -18.33 -12.46 0.38
CA HIS A 180 -19.43 -11.50 0.30
C HIS A 180 -19.96 -11.32 -1.13
N ILE A 181 -19.10 -11.42 -2.15
CA ILE A 181 -19.55 -11.40 -3.55
C ILE A 181 -20.38 -12.64 -3.87
N ASP A 182 -19.98 -13.81 -3.39
CA ASP A 182 -20.65 -15.07 -3.70
C ASP A 182 -21.93 -15.29 -2.89
N LEU A 183 -22.01 -14.76 -1.66
CA LEU A 183 -23.12 -15.00 -0.72
C LEU A 183 -24.16 -13.87 -0.65
N ALA A 184 -23.84 -12.66 -1.12
CA ALA A 184 -24.71 -11.48 -0.99
C ALA A 184 -25.09 -10.81 -2.32
N LYS A 185 -24.73 -11.40 -3.48
CA LYS A 185 -25.22 -10.98 -4.79
C LYS A 185 -26.22 -11.96 -5.38
#